data_AF-A0A7K3Y730-F1
#
_entry.id   AF-A0A7K3Y730-F1
#
_cell.length_a   1.000
_cell.length_b   1.000
_cell.length_c   1.000
_cell.angle_alpha   90.00
_cell.angle_beta   90.00
_cell.angle_gamma   90.00
#
_symmetry.space_group_name_H-M   'P 1'
#
loop_
_entity.id
_entity.type
_entity.pdbx_description
1 polymer ?
#
loop_
_entity_poly.entity_id
_entity_poly.type
_entity_poly.pdbx_seq_one_letter_code
_entity_poly.pdbx_strand_id
1 'polypeptide(L)'
;MPADGTIEEDCPAEPVVAWLELSKRDAHVKRALYLIKDDFETWSGLYKVYEVIQEDVGNIPKKGWCNLAELKRFKQTANSPEALGVDARHGEMIPAPPDPMSLSSAKSLIRRLLDEWFKEKRTHYGF
;
A
#
# COMPACT_ATOMS: atom_id res chain seq x y z
N MET A 1 10.27 -31.62 33.72
CA MET A 1 9.02 -30.85 33.58
C MET A 1 9.27 -29.87 32.43
N PRO A 2 8.69 -30.09 31.24
CA PRO A 2 9.04 -29.32 30.06
C PRO A 2 8.30 -27.97 30.09
N ALA A 3 9.02 -26.90 29.76
CA ALA A 3 8.41 -25.63 29.37
C ALA A 3 8.04 -25.75 27.89
N ASP A 4 6.75 -25.68 27.61
CA ASP A 4 6.16 -25.73 26.28
C ASP A 4 6.52 -24.43 25.54
N GLY A 5 7.67 -24.45 24.86
CA GLY A 5 8.10 -23.39 23.96
C GLY A 5 7.43 -23.56 22.62
N THR A 6 6.16 -23.19 22.51
CA THR A 6 5.52 -23.01 21.20
C THR A 6 6.13 -21.76 20.57
N ILE A 7 7.17 -21.94 19.77
CA ILE A 7 7.63 -20.92 18.83
C ILE A 7 6.58 -20.92 17.73
N GLU A 8 5.71 -19.90 17.70
CA GLU A 8 4.89 -19.62 16.54
C GLU A 8 5.85 -19.31 15.38
N GLU A 9 6.11 -20.30 14.53
CA GLU A 9 6.78 -20.08 13.25
C GLU A 9 5.85 -19.23 12.40
N ASP A 10 6.11 -17.92 12.36
CA ASP A 10 5.50 -17.00 11.40
C ASP A 10 5.98 -17.40 10.00
N CYS A 11 5.27 -18.37 9.42
CA CYS A 11 5.54 -18.86 8.08
C CYS A 11 5.13 -17.75 7.09
N PRO A 12 6.08 -17.10 6.38
CA PRO A 12 5.77 -16.00 5.46
C PRO A 12 4.87 -16.42 4.28
N ALA A 13 4.59 -17.72 4.13
CA ALA A 13 3.72 -18.29 3.12
C ALA A 13 2.23 -18.10 3.43
N GLU A 14 1.79 -18.05 4.69
CA GLU A 14 0.36 -17.95 5.02
C GLU A 14 -0.28 -16.64 4.51
N PRO A 15 0.33 -15.45 4.69
CA PRO A 15 -0.21 -14.21 4.14
C PRO A 15 -0.32 -14.24 2.62
N VAL A 16 0.66 -14.83 1.94
CA VAL A 16 0.70 -14.89 0.46
C VAL A 16 -0.41 -15.81 -0.07
N VAL A 17 -0.64 -16.96 0.55
CA VAL A 17 -1.73 -17.87 0.18
C VAL A 17 -3.08 -17.19 0.39
N ALA A 18 -3.28 -16.51 1.52
CA ALA A 18 -4.52 -15.77 1.80
C ALA A 18 -4.78 -14.66 0.76
N TRP A 19 -3.75 -13.92 0.34
CA TRP A 19 -3.90 -12.89 -0.69
C TRP A 19 -4.24 -13.48 -2.06
N LEU A 20 -3.67 -14.64 -2.40
CA LEU A 20 -4.01 -15.33 -3.64
C LEU A 20 -5.46 -15.81 -3.63
N GLU A 21 -5.95 -16.37 -2.53
CA GLU A 21 -7.37 -16.77 -2.40
C GLU A 21 -8.30 -15.56 -2.48
N LEU A 22 -7.95 -14.44 -1.84
CA LEU A 22 -8.66 -13.16 -1.97
C LEU A 22 -8.74 -12.70 -3.43
N SER A 23 -7.64 -12.79 -4.18
CA SER A 23 -7.57 -12.35 -5.58
C SER A 23 -8.48 -13.14 -6.52
N LYS A 24 -8.85 -14.37 -6.14
CA LYS A 24 -9.82 -15.17 -6.91
C LYS A 24 -11.25 -14.67 -6.73
N ARG A 25 -11.52 -13.95 -5.63
CA ARG A 25 -12.86 -13.49 -5.22
C ARG A 25 -13.06 -11.98 -5.40
N ASP A 26 -11.99 -11.19 -5.36
CA ASP A 26 -12.01 -9.73 -5.38
C ASP A 26 -11.17 -9.17 -6.54
N ALA A 27 -11.81 -8.43 -7.43
CA ALA A 27 -11.18 -7.87 -8.61
C ALA A 27 -10.17 -6.76 -8.28
N HIS A 28 -10.40 -5.97 -7.23
CA HIS A 28 -9.45 -4.95 -6.77
C HIS A 28 -8.21 -5.62 -6.20
N VAL A 29 -8.36 -6.66 -5.37
CA VAL A 29 -7.22 -7.42 -4.83
C VAL A 29 -6.41 -8.02 -5.97
N LYS A 30 -7.06 -8.66 -6.94
CA LYS A 30 -6.39 -9.18 -8.14
C LYS A 30 -5.60 -8.10 -8.88
N ARG A 31 -6.19 -6.93 -9.11
CA ARG A 31 -5.53 -5.80 -9.78
C ARG A 31 -4.33 -5.30 -8.98
N ALA A 32 -4.46 -5.15 -7.66
CA ALA A 32 -3.37 -4.72 -6.79
C ALA A 32 -2.20 -5.71 -6.84
N LEU A 33 -2.44 -7.02 -6.79
CA LEU A 33 -1.36 -8.02 -6.89
C LEU A 33 -0.62 -7.98 -8.24
N TYR A 34 -1.33 -7.75 -9.36
CA TYR A 34 -0.68 -7.54 -10.65
C TYR A 34 0.22 -6.30 -10.66
N LEU A 35 -0.24 -5.19 -10.08
CA LEU A 35 0.54 -3.96 -9.99
C LEU A 35 1.76 -4.12 -9.08
N ILE A 36 1.62 -4.81 -7.95
CA ILE A 36 2.74 -5.11 -7.04
C ILE A 36 3.80 -5.98 -7.76
N LYS A 37 3.36 -6.95 -8.57
CA LYS A 37 4.27 -7.78 -9.38
C LYS A 37 4.98 -6.96 -10.47
N ASP A 38 4.27 -6.03 -11.09
CA ASP A 38 4.77 -5.21 -12.20
C ASP A 38 5.77 -4.16 -11.70
N ASP A 39 5.38 -3.36 -10.72
CA ASP A 39 6.18 -2.28 -10.16
C ASP A 39 5.73 -1.92 -8.74
N PHE A 40 6.55 -2.31 -7.76
CA PHE A 40 6.45 -1.84 -6.37
C PHE A 40 7.69 -1.06 -5.93
N GLU A 41 8.57 -0.73 -6.87
CA GLU A 41 9.87 -0.17 -6.59
C GLU A 41 9.93 1.33 -6.92
N THR A 42 9.02 1.84 -7.76
CA THR A 42 8.95 3.25 -8.15
C THR A 42 7.75 4.01 -7.55
N TRP A 43 7.79 5.34 -7.63
CA TRP A 43 6.64 6.20 -7.26
C TRP A 43 5.38 5.92 -8.08
N SER A 44 5.54 5.61 -9.37
CA SER A 44 4.41 5.30 -10.26
C SER A 44 3.71 4.01 -9.83
N GLY A 45 4.49 2.95 -9.58
CA GLY A 45 4.00 1.68 -9.06
C GLY A 45 3.26 1.83 -7.73
N LEU A 46 3.90 2.47 -6.75
CA LEU A 46 3.32 2.71 -5.43
C LEU A 46 2.01 3.51 -5.48
N TYR A 47 1.94 4.52 -6.34
CA TYR A 47 0.75 5.34 -6.48
C TYR A 47 -0.41 4.55 -7.12
N LYS A 48 -0.14 3.73 -8.14
CA LYS A 48 -1.17 2.87 -8.76
C LYS A 48 -1.77 1.90 -7.75
N VAL A 49 -0.96 1.32 -6.88
CA VAL A 49 -1.45 0.45 -5.79
C VAL A 49 -2.34 1.24 -4.83
N TYR A 50 -1.91 2.44 -4.41
CA TYR A 50 -2.75 3.35 -3.62
C TYR A 50 -4.09 3.67 -4.30
N GLU A 51 -4.09 3.94 -5.61
CA GLU A 51 -5.31 4.22 -6.39
C GLU A 51 -6.29 3.05 -6.34
N VAL A 52 -5.80 1.80 -6.42
CA VAL A 52 -6.67 0.61 -6.28
C VAL A 52 -7.31 0.55 -4.90
N ILE A 53 -6.53 0.74 -3.84
CA ILE A 53 -7.04 0.70 -2.47
C ILE A 53 -8.08 1.82 -2.29
N GLN A 54 -7.76 3.03 -2.75
CA GLN A 54 -8.67 4.17 -2.66
C GLN A 54 -9.96 3.97 -3.46
N GLU A 55 -9.89 3.40 -4.66
CA GLU A 55 -11.07 3.10 -5.48
C GLU A 55 -12.03 2.15 -4.75
N ASP A 56 -11.48 1.14 -4.07
CA ASP A 56 -12.27 0.13 -3.38
C ASP A 56 -12.88 0.63 -2.06
N VAL A 57 -12.13 1.38 -1.25
CA VAL A 57 -12.56 1.75 0.12
C VAL A 57 -12.89 3.23 0.31
N GLY A 58 -12.63 4.06 -0.72
CA GLY A 58 -12.83 5.49 -0.69
C GLY A 58 -11.84 6.23 0.20
N ASN A 59 -12.33 6.79 1.31
CA ASN A 59 -11.53 7.69 2.15
C ASN A 59 -10.69 6.89 3.16
N ILE A 60 -9.45 6.58 2.76
CA ILE A 60 -8.49 5.82 3.56
C ILE A 60 -8.24 6.44 4.95
N PRO A 61 -8.01 7.77 5.12
CA PRO A 61 -7.86 8.33 6.46
C PRO A 61 -9.09 8.13 7.37
N LYS A 62 -10.32 8.14 6.83
CA LYS A 62 -11.53 7.84 7.62
C LYS A 62 -11.59 6.39 8.12
N LYS A 63 -10.84 5.47 7.50
CA LYS A 63 -10.67 4.09 7.97
C LYS A 63 -9.64 3.96 9.10
N GLY A 64 -8.84 5.01 9.36
CA GLY A 64 -7.81 5.01 10.41
C GLY A 64 -6.47 4.38 10.03
N TRP A 65 -6.26 4.02 8.76
CA TRP A 65 -5.05 3.32 8.31
C TRP A 65 -3.82 4.23 8.12
N CYS A 66 -4.07 5.53 7.96
CA CYS A 66 -3.07 6.58 7.95
C CYS A 66 -3.71 7.92 8.35
N ASN A 67 -2.88 8.90 8.69
CA ASN A 67 -3.38 10.26 8.92
C ASN A 67 -3.43 11.06 7.61
N LEU A 68 -4.25 12.12 7.59
CA LEU A 68 -4.46 12.94 6.39
C LEU A 68 -3.18 13.64 5.92
N ALA A 69 -2.34 14.09 6.85
CA ALA A 69 -1.12 14.83 6.53
C ALA A 69 -0.10 13.93 5.82
N GLU A 70 0.07 12.69 6.30
CA GLU A 70 0.94 11.68 5.71
C GLU A 70 0.48 11.30 4.30
N LEU A 71 -0.81 11.04 4.11
CA LEU A 71 -1.35 10.73 2.78
C LEU A 71 -1.22 11.91 1.83
N LYS A 72 -1.46 13.14 2.29
CA LYS A 72 -1.26 14.35 1.50
C LYS A 72 0.21 14.51 1.10
N ARG A 73 1.15 14.29 2.03
CA ARG A 73 2.59 14.35 1.78
C ARG A 73 3.03 13.32 0.74
N PHE A 74 2.54 12.08 0.85
CA PHE A 74 2.77 11.05 -0.16
C PHE A 74 2.30 11.49 -1.55
N LYS A 75 1.04 11.92 -1.66
CA LYS A 75 0.45 12.34 -2.94
C LYS A 75 1.17 13.55 -3.53
N GLN A 76 1.48 14.55 -2.72
CA GLN A 76 2.15 15.76 -3.21
C GLN A 76 3.57 15.44 -3.67
N THR A 77 4.31 14.62 -2.91
CA THR A 77 5.67 14.21 -3.31
C THR A 77 5.65 13.45 -4.64
N ALA A 78 4.80 12.42 -4.76
CA ALA A 78 4.70 11.58 -5.95
C ALA A 78 4.32 12.36 -7.23
N ASN A 79 3.63 13.49 -7.07
CA ASN A 79 3.16 14.31 -8.18
C ASN A 79 4.06 15.53 -8.46
N SER A 80 5.14 15.75 -7.70
CA SER A 80 5.96 16.97 -7.81
C SER A 80 7.26 16.73 -8.57
N PRO A 81 7.43 17.27 -9.80
CA PRO A 81 8.72 17.31 -10.47
C PRO A 81 9.78 18.10 -9.71
N GLU A 82 9.40 19.09 -8.91
CA GLU A 82 10.35 19.78 -8.02
C GLU A 82 10.95 18.82 -6.98
N ALA A 83 10.17 17.87 -6.47
CA ALA A 83 10.66 16.87 -5.51
C ALA A 83 11.37 15.68 -6.18
N LEU A 84 10.88 15.22 -7.34
CA LEU A 84 11.26 13.92 -7.91
C LEU A 84 11.86 13.99 -9.33
N GLY A 85 11.89 15.16 -9.96
CA GLY A 85 12.31 15.30 -11.35
C GLY A 85 11.45 14.43 -12.29
N VAL A 86 12.12 13.59 -13.08
CA VAL A 86 11.48 12.71 -14.07
C VAL A 86 10.68 11.55 -13.46
N ASP A 87 10.90 11.25 -12.18
CA ASP A 87 10.17 10.19 -11.48
C ASP A 87 8.79 10.65 -10.97
N ALA A 88 8.48 11.94 -11.09
CA ALA A 88 7.16 12.47 -10.77
C ALA A 88 6.10 11.97 -11.75
N ARG A 89 4.86 11.77 -11.26
CA ARG A 89 3.75 11.33 -12.12
C ARG A 89 3.24 12.40 -13.09
N HIS A 90 3.46 13.68 -12.79
CA HIS A 90 3.04 14.79 -13.63
C HIS A 90 4.25 15.38 -14.36
N GLY A 91 4.04 15.83 -15.60
CA GLY A 91 5.03 16.62 -16.34
C GLY A 91 4.93 18.13 -16.08
N GLU A 92 3.85 18.59 -15.44
CA GLU A 92 3.66 19.99 -15.04
C GLU A 92 4.43 20.30 -13.76
N MET A 93 4.97 21.51 -13.64
CA MET A 93 5.68 21.94 -12.43
C MET A 93 4.72 22.07 -11.24
N ILE A 94 4.71 21.03 -10.41
CA ILE A 94 4.01 20.96 -9.12
C ILE A 94 5.04 21.15 -8.00
N PRO A 95 4.78 22.05 -7.03
CA PRO A 95 5.74 22.34 -5.99
C PRO A 95 5.92 21.20 -4.99
N ALA A 96 7.14 21.04 -4.51
CA ALA A 96 7.47 20.06 -3.48
C ALA A 96 6.77 20.42 -2.16
N PRO A 97 6.37 19.44 -1.33
CA PRO A 97 5.98 19.73 0.04
C PRO A 97 7.23 20.20 0.84
N PRO A 98 7.06 20.91 1.97
CA PRO A 98 8.20 21.38 2.77
C PRO A 98 9.16 20.28 3.24
N ASP A 99 8.63 19.05 3.38
CA ASP A 99 9.37 17.85 3.73
C ASP A 99 8.94 16.73 2.76
N PRO A 100 9.62 16.56 1.62
CA PRO A 100 9.32 15.50 0.66
C PRO A 100 9.46 14.11 1.27
N MET A 101 8.51 13.23 0.97
CA MET A 101 8.55 11.85 1.47
C MET A 101 9.64 11.05 0.74
N SER A 102 10.49 10.33 1.47
CA SER A 102 11.44 9.41 0.84
C SER A 102 10.72 8.23 0.20
N LEU A 103 11.31 7.62 -0.84
CA LEU A 103 10.78 6.41 -1.47
C LEU A 103 10.63 5.25 -0.46
N SER A 104 11.56 5.11 0.48
CA SER A 104 11.45 4.10 1.56
C SER A 104 10.22 4.34 2.45
N SER A 105 9.97 5.59 2.84
CA SER A 105 8.78 5.96 3.63
C SER A 105 7.49 5.75 2.84
N ALA A 106 7.51 6.01 1.53
CA ALA A 106 6.39 5.74 0.64
C ALA A 106 6.09 4.23 0.56
N LYS A 107 7.11 3.38 0.40
CA LYS A 107 6.96 1.92 0.43
C LYS A 107 6.37 1.44 1.76
N SER A 108 6.85 1.97 2.88
CA SER A 108 6.32 1.64 4.21
C SER A 108 4.86 2.05 4.37
N LEU A 109 4.48 3.23 3.87
CA LEU A 109 3.08 3.67 3.85
C LEU A 109 2.21 2.71 3.04
N ILE A 110 2.60 2.39 1.80
CA ILE A 110 1.78 1.51 0.95
C ILE A 110 1.68 0.09 1.51
N ARG A 111 2.76 -0.46 2.09
CA ARG A 111 2.70 -1.77 2.78
C ARG A 111 1.69 -1.76 3.92
N ARG A 112 1.72 -0.72 4.77
CA ARG A 112 0.74 -0.58 5.87
C ARG A 112 -0.69 -0.49 5.34
N LEU A 113 -0.92 0.25 4.26
CA LEU A 113 -2.25 0.33 3.64
C LEU A 113 -2.71 -1.01 3.07
N LEU A 114 -1.81 -1.78 2.44
CA LEU A 114 -2.10 -3.14 1.96
C LEU A 114 -2.45 -4.07 3.12
N ASP A 115 -1.70 -4.04 4.22
CA ASP A 115 -1.94 -4.89 5.38
C ASP A 115 -3.31 -4.63 6.01
N GLU A 116 -3.65 -3.35 6.23
CA GLU A 116 -4.95 -2.97 6.78
C GLU A 116 -6.11 -3.30 5.82
N TRP A 117 -5.91 -3.04 4.53
CA TRP A 117 -6.90 -3.38 3.51
C TRP A 117 -7.13 -4.88 3.41
N PHE A 118 -6.08 -5.70 3.44
CA PHE A 118 -6.22 -7.15 3.42
C PHE A 118 -6.86 -7.68 4.70
N LYS A 119 -6.59 -7.10 5.87
CA LYS A 119 -7.33 -7.44 7.12
C LYS A 119 -8.83 -7.16 6.96
N GLU A 120 -9.21 -6.02 6.38
CA GLU A 120 -10.61 -5.69 6.11
C GLU A 120 -11.24 -6.68 5.11
N LYS A 121 -10.54 -7.03 4.04
CA LYS A 121 -11.02 -7.99 3.03
C LYS A 121 -11.17 -9.40 3.61
N ARG A 122 -10.23 -9.85 4.45
CA ARG A 122 -10.33 -11.12 5.18
C ARG A 122 -11.60 -11.19 6.01
N THR A 123 -11.84 -10.14 6.80
CA THR A 123 -13.07 -9.99 7.59
C THR A 123 -14.32 -10.01 6.71
N HIS A 124 -14.31 -9.32 5.57
CA HIS A 124 -15.44 -9.26 4.64
C HIS A 124 -15.80 -10.63 4.03
N TYR A 125 -14.80 -11.44 3.68
CA TYR A 125 -15.00 -12.74 3.03
C TYR A 125 -15.02 -13.93 4.00
N GLY A 126 -14.81 -13.71 5.30
CA GLY A 126 -15.00 -14.70 6.36
C GLY A 126 -13.85 -15.69 6.54
N PHE A 127 -12.60 -15.20 6.51
CA PHE A 127 -11.40 -15.97 6.86
C PHE A 127 -10.44 -15.18 7.75
#